data_AF-A0A2T0T8T6-F1
#
_entry.id   AF-A0A2T0T8T6-F1
#
_cell.length_a   1.000
_cell.length_b   1.000
_cell.length_c   1.000
_cell.angle_alpha   90.00
_cell.angle_beta   90.00
_cell.angle_gamma   90.00
#
_symmetry.space_group_name_H-M   'P 1'
#
loop_
_entity.id
_entity.type
_entity.pdbx_description
1 polymer ?
#
loop_
_entity_poly.entity_id
_entity_poly.type
_entity_poly.pdbx_seq_one_letter_code
_entity_poly.pdbx_strand_id
1 'polypeptide(L)'
;MRVAELVLDYVKVLVWPGVVVLALCLFRLRLQELLARLTSFEGPGGVKAAFTEGLAQVQERLQQTETGQTPQDRTGAAPSPGAENEISEWLAEVDDMRRSTLAYLEKVRTRSVKAGATAPALALAWDRLEDFFRQLATALVRRGMPLADTPIDTVVRSFGGDDLKASVQDLRRLKDQTLYRFEFITEVQADDFVRTVENVVRLTSSLATSRIPAPIETGKTQNDQAAST
;
A
#
# COMPACT_ATOMS: atom_id res chain seq x y z
N MET A 1 -54.26 -40.41 0.87
CA MET A 1 -53.25 -40.17 1.93
C MET A 1 -51.83 -39.97 1.41
N ARG A 2 -51.38 -40.67 0.35
CA ARG A 2 -50.03 -40.49 -0.25
C ARG A 2 -49.66 -39.08 -0.73
N VAL A 3 -50.64 -38.25 -1.12
CA VAL A 3 -50.38 -36.89 -1.61
C VAL A 3 -49.87 -35.97 -0.48
N ALA A 4 -50.28 -36.21 0.77
CA ALA A 4 -49.86 -35.40 1.92
C ALA A 4 -48.38 -35.65 2.29
N GLU A 5 -47.91 -36.89 2.17
CA GLU A 5 -46.50 -37.24 2.42
C GLU A 5 -45.57 -36.64 1.37
N LEU A 6 -45.98 -36.63 0.10
CA LEU A 6 -45.16 -36.08 -0.99
C LEU A 6 -44.91 -34.57 -0.85
N VAL A 7 -45.92 -33.84 -0.38
CA VAL A 7 -45.82 -32.39 -0.14
C VAL A 7 -44.88 -32.13 1.05
N LEU A 8 -44.91 -32.97 2.08
CA LEU A 8 -44.09 -32.81 3.27
C LEU A 8 -42.59 -32.96 2.95
N ASP A 9 -42.23 -33.93 2.10
CA ASP A 9 -40.84 -34.14 1.67
C ASP A 9 -40.35 -32.99 0.78
N TYR A 10 -41.19 -32.47 -0.11
CA TYR A 10 -40.85 -31.31 -0.95
C TYR A 10 -40.61 -30.05 -0.13
N VAL A 11 -41.45 -29.80 0.88
CA VAL A 11 -41.28 -28.65 1.79
C VAL A 11 -39.98 -28.77 2.56
N LYS A 12 -39.63 -29.98 3.04
CA LYS A 12 -38.40 -30.23 3.80
C LYS A 12 -37.14 -29.98 2.97
N VAL A 13 -37.15 -30.34 1.68
CA VAL A 13 -36.06 -30.03 0.74
C VAL A 13 -35.99 -28.52 0.46
N LEU A 14 -37.12 -27.81 0.40
CA LEU A 14 -37.18 -26.36 0.18
C LEU A 14 -36.71 -25.51 1.37
N VAL A 15 -36.69 -26.07 2.59
CA VAL A 15 -36.18 -25.35 3.77
C VAL A 15 -34.73 -24.94 3.57
N TRP A 16 -33.88 -25.80 3.01
CA TRP A 16 -32.45 -25.52 2.84
C TRP A 16 -32.16 -24.35 1.88
N PRO A 17 -32.70 -24.35 0.64
CA PRO A 17 -32.63 -23.18 -0.25
C PRO A 17 -33.21 -21.93 0.40
N GLY A 18 -34.32 -22.06 1.14
CA GLY A 18 -34.93 -20.94 1.87
C GLY A 18 -33.98 -20.33 2.90
N VAL A 19 -33.31 -21.17 3.70
CA VAL A 19 -32.30 -20.74 4.68
C VAL A 19 -31.10 -20.09 4.00
N VAL A 20 -30.62 -20.64 2.89
CA VAL A 20 -29.50 -20.04 2.12
C VAL A 20 -29.87 -18.68 1.56
N VAL A 21 -31.07 -18.54 0.97
CA VAL A 21 -31.57 -17.26 0.44
C VAL A 21 -31.75 -16.26 1.58
N LEU A 22 -32.32 -16.68 2.72
CA LEU A 22 -32.50 -15.84 3.89
C LEU A 22 -31.15 -15.36 4.47
N ALA A 23 -30.17 -16.27 4.57
CA ALA A 23 -28.82 -15.94 4.99
C ALA A 23 -28.16 -14.95 4.03
N LEU A 24 -28.28 -15.16 2.71
CA LEU A 24 -27.80 -14.22 1.70
C LEU A 24 -28.47 -12.85 1.82
N CYS A 25 -29.78 -12.81 2.07
CA CYS A 25 -30.52 -11.56 2.27
C CYS A 25 -30.06 -10.81 3.52
N LEU A 26 -29.90 -11.49 4.66
CA LEU A 26 -29.37 -10.89 5.89
C LEU A 26 -27.94 -10.38 5.70
N PHE A 27 -27.12 -11.15 4.98
CA PHE A 27 -25.75 -10.76 4.68
C PHE A 27 -25.71 -9.56 3.74
N ARG A 28 -26.59 -9.50 2.74
CA ARG A 28 -26.73 -8.35 1.84
C ARG A 28 -27.19 -7.09 2.57
N LEU A 29 -28.12 -7.20 3.52
CA LEU A 29 -28.55 -6.06 4.33
C LEU A 29 -27.39 -5.53 5.20
N ARG A 30 -26.65 -6.42 5.87
CA ARG A 30 -25.44 -6.05 6.65
C ARG A 30 -24.34 -5.46 5.78
N LEU A 31 -24.11 -6.01 4.60
CA LEU A 31 -23.13 -5.49 3.64
C LEU A 31 -23.55 -4.13 3.11
N GLN A 32 -24.83 -3.91 2.80
CA GLN A 32 -25.32 -2.59 2.38
C GLN A 32 -25.16 -1.56 3.49
N GLU A 33 -25.39 -1.92 4.75
CA GLU A 33 -25.21 -1.02 5.87
C GLU A 33 -23.73 -0.67 6.12
N LEU A 34 -22.82 -1.65 5.96
CA LEU A 34 -21.37 -1.43 6.04
C LEU A 34 -20.84 -0.65 4.84
N LEU A 35 -21.29 -0.96 3.62
CA LEU A 35 -20.94 -0.23 2.41
C LEU A 35 -21.51 1.18 2.44
N ALA A 36 -22.73 1.39 2.94
CA ALA A 36 -23.33 2.72 3.12
C ALA A 36 -22.54 3.54 4.14
N ARG A 37 -22.02 2.92 5.21
CA ARG A 37 -21.11 3.59 6.16
C ARG A 37 -19.74 3.91 5.57
N LEU A 38 -19.24 3.09 4.65
CA LEU A 38 -17.99 3.35 3.93
C LEU A 38 -18.15 4.39 2.80
N THR A 39 -19.33 4.45 2.16
CA THR A 39 -19.64 5.48 1.14
C THR A 39 -20.14 6.79 1.75
N SER A 40 -20.58 6.77 3.01
CA SER A 40 -20.96 7.94 3.79
C SER A 40 -19.98 8.18 4.94
N PHE A 41 -18.67 8.18 4.64
CA PHE A 41 -17.72 8.83 5.53
C PHE A 41 -17.64 10.32 5.15
N GLU A 42 -18.61 11.09 5.66
CA GLU A 42 -18.49 12.54 5.71
C GLU A 42 -17.37 12.88 6.68
N GLY A 43 -16.16 13.11 6.15
CA GLY A 43 -15.07 13.68 6.93
C GLY A 43 -15.48 15.05 7.50
N PRO A 44 -14.99 15.42 8.70
CA PRO A 44 -15.23 16.76 9.25
C PRO A 44 -14.65 17.79 8.26
N GLY A 45 -15.54 18.51 7.56
CA GLY A 45 -15.19 19.40 6.46
C GLY A 45 -16.07 19.30 5.21
N GLY A 46 -17.03 18.36 5.15
CA GLY A 46 -18.06 18.36 4.09
C GLY A 46 -17.59 17.89 2.70
N VAL A 47 -16.47 17.17 2.62
CA VAL A 47 -15.97 16.64 1.34
C VAL A 47 -16.63 15.30 1.03
N LYS A 48 -17.50 15.30 0.01
CA LYS A 48 -18.11 14.10 -0.57
C LYS A 48 -17.21 13.54 -1.66
N ALA A 49 -16.49 12.45 -1.39
CA ALA A 49 -15.73 11.73 -2.42
C ALA A 49 -16.51 10.48 -2.86
N ALA A 50 -17.19 10.58 -4.01
CA ALA A 50 -17.82 9.43 -4.67
C ALA A 50 -16.71 8.60 -5.36
N PHE A 51 -16.40 7.44 -4.79
CA PHE A 51 -15.37 6.51 -5.29
C PHE A 51 -15.61 6.00 -6.73
N THR A 52 -16.80 6.22 -7.28
CA THR A 52 -17.15 5.88 -8.67
C THR A 52 -16.56 6.84 -9.71
N GLU A 53 -16.25 8.09 -9.33
CA GLU A 53 -15.72 9.09 -10.27
C GLU A 53 -14.20 8.97 -10.44
N GLY A 54 -13.51 8.51 -9.40
CA GLY A 54 -12.06 8.28 -9.41
C GLY A 54 -11.62 7.14 -10.34
N LEU A 55 -12.38 6.04 -10.41
CA LEU A 55 -12.03 4.91 -11.29
C LEU A 55 -12.22 5.23 -12.78
N ALA A 56 -13.25 6.02 -13.13
CA ALA A 56 -13.46 6.48 -14.50
C ALA A 56 -12.34 7.45 -14.94
N GLN A 57 -11.95 8.39 -14.08
CA GLN A 57 -10.86 9.33 -14.38
C GLN A 57 -9.48 8.67 -14.42
N VAL A 58 -9.24 7.65 -13.59
CA VAL A 58 -7.99 6.87 -13.64
C VAL A 58 -7.90 6.05 -14.93
N GLN A 59 -9.01 5.48 -15.39
CA GLN A 59 -9.06 4.76 -16.66
C GLN A 59 -8.88 5.68 -17.87
N GLU A 60 -9.45 6.89 -17.82
CA GLU A 60 -9.27 7.92 -18.87
C GLU A 60 -7.82 8.45 -18.91
N ARG A 61 -7.17 8.64 -17.75
CA ARG A 61 -5.75 9.02 -17.67
C ARG A 61 -4.81 7.92 -18.16
N LEU A 62 -5.16 6.65 -17.95
CA LEU A 62 -4.39 5.52 -18.47
C LEU A 62 -4.52 5.42 -20.01
N GLN A 63 -5.71 5.65 -20.58
CA GLN A 63 -5.91 5.65 -22.04
C GLN A 63 -5.26 6.86 -22.75
N GLN A 64 -5.23 8.03 -22.10
CA GLN A 64 -4.51 9.21 -22.64
C GLN A 64 -2.98 9.04 -22.60
N THR A 65 -2.46 8.18 -21.73
CA THR A 65 -1.01 7.90 -21.67
C THR A 65 -0.54 6.93 -22.77
N GLU A 66 -1.42 6.09 -23.31
CA GLU A 66 -1.06 5.13 -24.38
C GLU A 66 -1.12 5.69 -25.80
N THR A 67 -1.79 6.83 -26.05
CA THR A 67 -2.08 7.28 -27.43
C THR A 67 -1.47 8.61 -27.88
N GLY A 68 -0.46 9.13 -27.17
CA GLY A 68 0.41 10.15 -27.76
C GLY A 68 0.85 11.24 -26.82
N GLN A 69 2.15 11.27 -26.56
CA GLN A 69 3.02 12.42 -26.78
C GLN A 69 4.42 12.05 -26.31
N THR A 70 5.31 11.80 -27.26
CA THR A 70 6.75 11.93 -27.06
C THR A 70 7.03 13.42 -26.85
N PRO A 71 7.48 13.89 -25.67
CA PRO A 71 7.93 15.26 -25.51
C PRO A 71 9.35 15.34 -26.07
N GLN A 72 9.44 15.42 -27.40
CA GLN A 72 10.66 15.77 -28.11
C GLN A 72 10.67 17.30 -28.28
N ASP A 73 10.84 18.03 -27.18
CA ASP A 73 11.38 19.39 -27.21
C ASP A 73 11.89 19.82 -25.82
N ARG A 74 13.09 19.32 -25.47
CA ARG A 74 14.01 20.07 -24.59
C ARG A 74 15.32 20.19 -25.34
N THR A 75 15.52 21.36 -25.91
CA THR A 75 16.78 21.88 -26.40
C THR A 75 17.92 21.58 -25.40
N GLY A 76 18.86 20.72 -25.83
CA GLY A 76 20.29 20.96 -25.66
C GLY A 76 20.87 21.07 -24.24
N ALA A 77 20.74 20.02 -23.43
CA ALA A 77 21.80 19.63 -22.51
C ALA A 77 21.79 18.11 -22.45
N ALA A 78 22.79 17.46 -23.05
CA ALA A 78 22.97 16.03 -22.88
C ALA A 78 23.01 15.74 -21.36
N PRO A 79 22.23 14.77 -20.84
CA PRO A 79 22.35 14.37 -19.45
C PRO A 79 23.82 14.00 -19.23
N SER A 80 24.44 14.63 -18.22
CA SER A 80 25.80 14.28 -17.83
C SER A 80 25.83 12.77 -17.58
N PRO A 81 26.79 12.00 -18.13
CA PRO A 81 26.82 10.54 -18.00
C PRO A 81 26.85 10.04 -16.53
N GLY A 82 27.10 10.93 -15.55
CA GLY A 82 26.93 10.62 -14.13
C GLY A 82 25.48 10.50 -13.66
N ALA A 83 24.54 11.29 -14.21
CA ALA A 83 23.15 11.30 -13.75
C ALA A 83 22.39 10.00 -14.12
N GLU A 84 22.66 9.43 -15.30
CA GLU A 84 22.06 8.15 -15.70
C GLU A 84 22.55 6.98 -14.84
N ASN A 85 23.82 7.01 -14.41
CA ASN A 85 24.38 6.02 -13.49
C ASN A 85 23.75 6.13 -12.10
N GLU A 86 23.58 7.33 -11.55
CA GLU A 86 22.96 7.55 -10.24
C GLU A 86 21.48 7.11 -10.20
N ILE A 87 20.74 7.36 -11.29
CA ILE A 87 19.35 6.91 -11.42
C ILE A 87 19.30 5.38 -11.54
N SER A 88 20.19 4.77 -12.31
CA SER A 88 20.24 3.31 -12.44
C SER A 88 20.59 2.64 -11.11
N GLU A 89 21.55 3.22 -10.37
CA GLU A 89 21.94 2.77 -9.04
C GLU A 89 20.78 2.90 -8.04
N TRP A 90 20.02 4.00 -8.07
CA TRP A 90 18.79 4.14 -7.28
C TRP A 90 17.82 2.99 -7.49
N LEU A 91 17.51 2.73 -8.76
CA LEU A 91 16.47 1.80 -9.12
C LEU A 91 16.86 0.39 -8.72
N ALA A 92 18.15 0.05 -8.91
CA ALA A 92 18.71 -1.19 -8.42
C ALA A 92 18.63 -1.30 -6.88
N GLU A 93 18.97 -0.22 -6.16
CA GLU A 93 18.92 -0.19 -4.69
C GLU A 93 17.49 -0.36 -4.17
N VAL A 94 16.51 0.38 -4.69
CA VAL A 94 15.11 0.28 -4.29
C VAL A 94 14.52 -1.09 -4.64
N ASP A 95 14.86 -1.64 -5.80
CA ASP A 95 14.39 -2.97 -6.18
C ASP A 95 15.00 -4.07 -5.29
N ASP A 96 16.27 -3.93 -4.88
CA ASP A 96 16.90 -4.84 -3.93
C ASP A 96 16.26 -4.77 -2.53
N MET A 97 16.02 -3.56 -2.01
CA MET A 97 15.28 -3.34 -0.76
C MET A 97 13.88 -3.98 -0.82
N ARG A 98 13.16 -3.79 -1.94
CA ARG A 98 11.83 -4.36 -2.17
C ARG A 98 11.89 -5.89 -2.18
N ARG A 99 12.78 -6.48 -2.97
CA ARG A 99 12.92 -7.94 -3.12
C ARG A 99 13.30 -8.61 -1.80
N SER A 100 14.29 -8.07 -1.08
CA SER A 100 14.71 -8.61 0.22
C SER A 100 13.58 -8.56 1.25
N THR A 101 12.79 -7.49 1.24
CA THR A 101 11.65 -7.30 2.15
C THR A 101 10.50 -8.25 1.85
N LEU A 102 10.09 -8.38 0.59
CA LEU A 102 9.03 -9.32 0.20
C LEU A 102 9.44 -10.78 0.45
N ALA A 103 10.70 -11.13 0.18
CA ALA A 103 11.19 -12.47 0.48
C ALA A 103 11.19 -12.80 1.98
N TYR A 104 11.40 -11.79 2.84
CA TYR A 104 11.28 -11.96 4.28
C TYR A 104 9.83 -12.13 4.72
N LEU A 105 8.91 -11.30 4.21
CA LEU A 105 7.49 -11.37 4.56
C LEU A 105 6.86 -12.71 4.15
N GLU A 106 7.25 -13.26 3.00
CA GLU A 106 6.78 -14.60 2.60
C GLU A 106 7.27 -15.70 3.56
N LYS A 107 8.48 -15.56 4.13
CA LYS A 107 8.97 -16.49 5.17
C LYS A 107 8.18 -16.33 6.47
N VAL A 108 7.84 -15.10 6.86
CA VAL A 108 7.00 -14.83 8.05
C VAL A 108 5.62 -15.43 7.87
N ARG A 109 4.99 -15.22 6.70
CA ARG A 109 3.69 -15.77 6.34
C ARG A 109 3.69 -17.30 6.39
N THR A 110 4.67 -17.93 5.75
CA THR A 110 4.73 -19.40 5.66
C THR A 110 5.10 -20.08 6.97
N ARG A 111 5.93 -19.45 7.83
CA ARG A 111 6.38 -20.06 9.10
C ARG A 111 5.53 -19.68 10.30
N SER A 112 5.20 -18.41 10.46
CA SER A 112 4.59 -17.93 11.70
C SER A 112 3.07 -18.00 11.65
N VAL A 113 2.45 -17.60 10.53
CA VAL A 113 0.99 -17.62 10.40
C VAL A 113 0.47 -19.07 10.37
N LYS A 114 1.06 -19.92 9.52
CA LYS A 114 0.69 -21.35 9.43
C LYS A 114 0.96 -22.17 10.69
N ALA A 115 1.86 -21.71 11.55
CA ALA A 115 2.14 -22.35 12.85
C ALA A 115 1.22 -21.84 13.97
N GLY A 116 0.25 -20.96 13.67
CA GLY A 116 -0.64 -20.35 14.66
C GLY A 116 0.03 -19.27 15.53
N ALA A 117 1.26 -18.86 15.21
CA ALA A 117 1.99 -17.80 15.91
C ALA A 117 1.61 -16.42 15.33
N THR A 118 0.33 -16.04 15.47
CA THR A 118 -0.25 -14.85 14.82
C THR A 118 0.38 -13.55 15.33
N ALA A 119 0.37 -13.29 16.64
CA ALA A 119 0.94 -12.05 17.19
C ALA A 119 2.45 -11.85 16.86
N PRO A 120 3.33 -12.88 16.98
CA PRO A 120 4.70 -12.78 16.49
C PRO A 120 4.81 -12.50 14.98
N ALA A 121 3.92 -13.07 14.15
CA ALA A 121 3.91 -12.81 12.72
C ALA A 121 3.64 -11.33 12.42
N LEU A 122 2.68 -10.71 13.12
CA LEU A 122 2.37 -9.28 12.98
C LEU A 122 3.54 -8.41 13.41
N ALA A 123 4.16 -8.71 14.56
CA ALA A 123 5.32 -7.95 15.06
C ALA A 123 6.47 -7.99 14.04
N LEU A 124 6.84 -9.19 13.56
CA LEU A 124 7.92 -9.35 12.59
C LEU A 124 7.62 -8.68 11.25
N ALA A 125 6.37 -8.74 10.78
CA ALA A 125 5.98 -8.08 9.54
C ALA A 125 6.04 -6.55 9.68
N TRP A 126 5.60 -6.01 10.81
CA TRP A 126 5.67 -4.58 11.09
C TRP A 126 7.11 -4.09 11.23
N ASP A 127 7.94 -4.76 12.02
CA ASP A 127 9.36 -4.40 12.19
C ASP A 127 10.07 -4.39 10.83
N ARG A 128 9.74 -5.36 9.97
CA ARG A 128 10.29 -5.41 8.63
C ARG A 128 9.84 -4.25 7.75
N LEU A 129 8.59 -3.79 7.89
CA LEU A 129 8.10 -2.60 7.20
C LEU A 129 8.82 -1.33 7.68
N GLU A 130 9.01 -1.18 8.99
CA GLU A 130 9.76 -0.06 9.56
C GLU A 130 11.20 -0.02 9.06
N ASP A 131 11.87 -1.17 9.01
CA ASP A 131 13.23 -1.28 8.48
C ASP A 131 13.30 -0.90 6.99
N PHE A 132 12.31 -1.31 6.19
CA PHE A 132 12.21 -0.90 4.79
C PHE A 132 12.07 0.62 4.66
N PHE A 133 11.16 1.24 5.43
CA PHE A 133 11.01 2.70 5.45
C PHE A 133 12.27 3.41 5.93
N ARG A 134 12.98 2.86 6.92
CA ARG A 134 14.26 3.40 7.42
C ARG A 134 15.35 3.40 6.36
N GLN A 135 15.49 2.29 5.63
CA GLN A 135 16.46 2.18 4.53
C GLN A 135 16.12 3.16 3.40
N LEU A 136 14.85 3.24 3.01
CA LEU A 136 14.39 4.13 1.96
C LEU A 136 14.56 5.61 2.35
N ALA A 137 14.22 5.99 3.57
CA ALA A 137 14.45 7.34 4.09
C ALA A 137 15.94 7.71 4.13
N THR A 138 16.81 6.76 4.53
CA THR A 138 18.27 6.98 4.54
C THR A 138 18.79 7.21 3.12
N ALA A 139 18.28 6.45 2.15
CA ALA A 139 18.65 6.60 0.75
C ALA A 139 18.12 7.92 0.15
N LEU A 140 16.94 8.39 0.56
CA LEU A 140 16.42 9.72 0.22
C LEU A 140 17.27 10.86 0.79
N VAL A 141 17.65 10.78 2.06
CA VAL A 141 18.48 11.80 2.72
C VAL A 141 19.87 11.88 2.11
N ARG A 142 20.46 10.76 1.67
CA ARG A 142 21.72 10.76 0.90
C ARG A 142 21.62 11.54 -0.41
N ARG A 143 20.40 11.75 -0.92
CA ARG A 143 20.11 12.60 -2.08
C ARG A 143 19.58 13.98 -1.73
N GLY A 144 19.76 14.37 -0.47
CA GLY A 144 19.44 15.69 0.07
C GLY A 144 17.94 16.00 0.20
N MET A 145 17.09 14.97 0.26
CA MET A 145 15.71 15.16 0.73
C MET A 145 15.70 15.48 2.23
N PRO A 146 14.82 16.38 2.69
CA PRO A 146 14.73 16.73 4.10
C PRO A 146 14.21 15.54 4.92
N LEU A 147 14.88 15.26 6.04
CA LEU A 147 14.43 14.28 7.00
C LEU A 147 13.22 14.84 7.78
N ALA A 148 12.16 14.04 7.91
CA ALA A 148 11.03 14.33 8.80
C ALA A 148 11.28 13.77 10.21
N ASP A 149 10.32 13.95 11.12
CA ASP A 149 10.43 13.48 12.51
C ASP A 149 10.63 11.96 12.61
N THR A 150 10.06 11.20 11.67
CA THR A 150 10.26 9.74 11.59
C THR A 150 10.61 9.29 10.15
N PRO A 151 11.28 8.14 9.99
CA PRO A 151 11.56 7.59 8.66
C PRO A 151 10.29 7.30 7.86
N ILE A 152 9.24 6.82 8.52
CA ILE A 152 7.92 6.59 7.91
C ILE A 152 7.35 7.91 7.40
N ASP A 153 7.34 8.95 8.23
CA ASP A 153 6.82 10.26 7.83
C ASP A 153 7.64 10.87 6.70
N THR A 154 8.95 10.63 6.67
CA THR A 154 9.83 11.07 5.59
C THR A 154 9.40 10.44 4.26
N VAL A 155 9.19 9.13 4.23
CA VAL A 155 8.79 8.41 3.02
C VAL A 155 7.36 8.75 2.61
N VAL A 156 6.42 8.80 3.57
CA VAL A 156 5.03 9.16 3.31
C VAL A 156 4.92 10.60 2.80
N ARG A 157 5.70 11.55 3.32
CA ARG A 157 5.72 12.92 2.81
C ARG A 157 6.36 13.02 1.43
N SER A 158 7.39 12.20 1.16
CA SER A 158 8.14 12.24 -0.12
C SER A 158 7.36 11.61 -1.27
N PHE A 159 6.65 10.51 -1.01
CA PHE A 159 6.03 9.69 -2.05
C PHE A 159 4.52 9.51 -1.88
N GLY A 160 3.99 9.69 -0.68
CA GLY A 160 2.62 9.32 -0.33
C GLY A 160 1.58 10.30 -0.83
N GLY A 161 0.48 9.73 -1.35
CA GLY A 161 -0.85 10.33 -1.30
C GLY A 161 -1.58 9.89 -0.03
N ASP A 162 -2.81 10.36 0.15
CA ASP A 162 -3.63 10.06 1.34
C ASP A 162 -3.81 8.54 1.58
N ASP A 163 -3.81 7.75 0.51
CA ASP A 163 -3.97 6.29 0.58
C ASP A 163 -2.81 5.56 1.28
N LEU A 164 -1.56 5.95 0.99
CA LEU A 164 -0.38 5.34 1.63
C LEU A 164 -0.36 5.67 3.12
N LYS A 165 -0.68 6.93 3.44
CA LYS A 165 -0.76 7.40 4.82
C LYS A 165 -1.85 6.65 5.59
N ALA A 166 -3.04 6.51 5.01
CA ALA A 166 -4.14 5.76 5.61
C ALA A 166 -3.75 4.29 5.86
N SER A 167 -3.18 3.61 4.86
CA SER A 167 -2.75 2.21 4.97
C SER A 167 -1.71 2.00 6.08
N VAL A 168 -0.72 2.88 6.21
CA VAL A 168 0.29 2.81 7.27
C VAL A 168 -0.30 3.09 8.65
N GLN A 169 -1.24 4.04 8.75
CA GLN A 169 -1.94 4.32 10.00
C GLN A 169 -2.81 3.16 10.45
N ASP A 170 -3.52 2.51 9.53
CA ASP A 170 -4.34 1.33 9.81
C ASP A 170 -3.48 0.15 10.28
N LEU A 171 -2.36 -0.11 9.61
CA LEU A 171 -1.39 -1.12 10.05
C LEU A 171 -0.85 -0.83 11.46
N ARG A 172 -0.48 0.43 11.73
CA ARG A 172 0.00 0.85 13.06
C ARG A 172 -1.07 0.62 14.13
N ARG A 173 -2.31 1.02 13.85
CA ARG A 173 -3.44 0.83 14.77
C ARG A 173 -3.69 -0.65 15.05
N LEU A 174 -3.66 -1.49 14.02
CA LEU A 174 -3.87 -2.94 14.17
C LEU A 174 -2.73 -3.58 14.98
N LYS A 175 -1.48 -3.19 14.73
CA LYS A 175 -0.33 -3.59 15.55
C LYS A 175 -0.53 -3.22 17.02
N ASP A 176 -0.87 -1.96 17.29
CA ASP A 176 -1.00 -1.47 18.66
C ASP A 176 -2.17 -2.17 19.39
N GLN A 177 -3.26 -2.46 18.69
CA GLN A 177 -4.35 -3.29 19.23
C GLN A 177 -3.87 -4.70 19.56
N THR A 178 -3.13 -5.33 18.66
CA THR A 178 -2.60 -6.70 18.83
C THR A 178 -1.66 -6.80 20.03
N LEU A 179 -0.65 -5.94 20.06
CA LEU A 179 0.48 -6.09 20.98
C LEU A 179 0.16 -5.61 22.39
N TYR A 180 -0.69 -4.59 22.53
CA TYR A 180 -0.95 -3.97 23.82
C TYR A 180 -2.30 -4.36 24.43
N ARG A 181 -3.29 -4.80 23.64
CA ARG A 181 -4.60 -5.22 24.17
C ARG A 181 -4.78 -6.74 24.27
N PHE A 182 -3.82 -7.52 23.78
CA PHE A 182 -3.87 -9.00 23.80
C PHE A 182 -5.17 -9.57 23.21
N GLU A 183 -5.77 -8.88 22.23
CA GLU A 183 -6.93 -9.41 21.52
C GLU A 183 -6.51 -10.65 20.72
N PHE A 184 -7.36 -11.69 20.74
CA PHE A 184 -7.12 -12.90 19.96
C PHE A 184 -7.19 -12.57 18.47
N ILE A 185 -6.07 -12.72 17.78
CA ILE A 185 -5.98 -12.55 16.34
C ILE A 185 -6.06 -13.90 15.65
N THR A 186 -7.03 -14.01 14.75
CA THR A 186 -7.21 -15.18 13.90
C THR A 186 -6.08 -15.32 12.88
N GLU A 187 -5.82 -16.54 12.42
CA GLU A 187 -4.83 -16.79 11.37
C GLU A 187 -5.12 -15.98 10.10
N VAL A 188 -6.40 -15.83 9.75
CA VAL A 188 -6.85 -15.03 8.59
C VAL A 188 -6.48 -13.56 8.74
N GLN A 189 -6.72 -12.95 9.90
CA GLN A 189 -6.34 -11.56 10.16
C GLN A 189 -4.82 -11.35 10.13
N ALA A 190 -4.05 -12.34 10.60
CA ALA A 190 -2.60 -12.28 10.52
C ALA A 190 -2.09 -12.38 9.08
N ASP A 191 -2.67 -13.27 8.26
CA ASP A 191 -2.35 -13.36 6.82
C ASP A 191 -2.69 -12.04 6.10
N ASP A 192 -3.88 -11.48 6.36
CA ASP A 192 -4.34 -10.22 5.78
C ASP A 192 -3.44 -9.03 6.19
N PHE A 193 -2.96 -9.01 7.44
CA PHE A 193 -2.00 -8.01 7.89
C PHE A 193 -0.69 -8.11 7.11
N VAL A 194 -0.11 -9.31 7.00
CA VAL A 194 1.15 -9.52 6.25
C VAL A 194 0.97 -9.13 4.78
N ARG A 195 -0.16 -9.50 4.16
CA ARG A 195 -0.48 -9.08 2.77
C ARG A 195 -0.60 -7.56 2.62
N THR A 196 -1.22 -6.89 3.59
CA THR A 196 -1.33 -5.43 3.57
C THR A 196 0.05 -4.79 3.67
N VAL A 197 0.94 -5.32 4.52
CA VAL A 197 2.35 -4.88 4.59
C VAL A 197 3.06 -5.08 3.24
N GLU A 198 2.91 -6.25 2.60
CA GLU A 198 3.49 -6.51 1.28
C GLU A 198 2.99 -5.50 0.21
N ASN A 199 1.69 -5.19 0.22
CA ASN A 199 1.09 -4.23 -0.70
C ASN A 199 1.65 -2.82 -0.47
N VAL A 200 1.81 -2.39 0.79
CA VAL A 200 2.42 -1.10 1.13
C VAL A 200 3.87 -1.02 0.64
N VAL A 201 4.66 -2.09 0.80
CA VAL A 201 6.03 -2.15 0.27
C VAL A 201 6.04 -2.02 -1.26
N ARG A 202 5.18 -2.78 -1.95
CA ARG A 202 5.07 -2.71 -3.43
C ARG A 202 4.65 -1.33 -3.91
N LEU A 203 3.63 -0.74 -3.29
CA LEU A 203 3.13 0.59 -3.63
C LEU A 203 4.22 1.64 -3.43
N THR A 204 4.88 1.62 -2.27
CA THR A 204 5.95 2.57 -1.94
C THR A 204 7.12 2.46 -2.91
N SER A 205 7.57 1.24 -3.23
CA SER A 205 8.63 1.05 -4.22
C SER A 205 8.23 1.52 -5.61
N SER A 206 7.00 1.24 -6.05
CA SER A 206 6.48 1.71 -7.34
C SER A 206 6.43 3.25 -7.41
N LEU A 207 6.02 3.90 -6.32
CA LEU A 207 6.05 5.36 -6.19
C LEU A 207 7.47 5.91 -6.19
N ALA A 208 8.40 5.27 -5.48
CA ALA A 208 9.81 5.66 -5.43
C ALA A 208 10.53 5.51 -6.79
N THR A 209 10.14 4.50 -7.58
CA THR A 209 10.65 4.29 -8.95
C THR A 209 10.06 5.29 -9.94
N SER A 210 8.78 5.67 -9.79
CA SER A 210 8.12 6.62 -10.70
C SER A 210 8.47 8.09 -10.41
N ARG A 211 8.72 8.44 -9.14
CA ARG A 211 9.12 9.78 -8.70
C ARG A 211 10.61 9.82 -8.37
N ILE A 212 11.43 9.67 -9.39
CA ILE A 212 12.90 9.76 -9.25
C ILE A 212 13.22 11.15 -8.68
N PRO A 213 13.84 11.26 -7.49
CA PRO A 213 14.26 12.55 -6.96
C PRO A 213 15.30 13.14 -7.92
N ALA A 214 15.09 14.39 -8.34
CA ALA A 214 16.05 15.07 -9.21
C ALA A 214 17.43 15.05 -8.52
N PRO A 215 18.51 14.67 -9.24
CA PRO A 215 19.85 14.77 -8.68
C PRO A 215 20.07 16.22 -8.28
N ILE A 216 20.48 16.44 -7.03
CA ILE A 216 20.93 17.75 -6.62
C ILE A 216 22.10 18.07 -7.53
N GLU A 217 21.95 19.09 -8.38
CA GLU A 217 23.10 19.72 -9.02
C GLU A 217 23.98 20.21 -7.87
N THR A 218 24.95 19.38 -7.50
CA THR A 218 26.00 19.74 -6.57
C THR A 218 26.73 20.87 -7.26
N GLY A 219 26.36 22.08 -6.87
CA GLY A 219 26.79 23.29 -7.51
C GLY A 219 28.30 23.27 -7.68
N LYS A 220 28.74 23.54 -8.91
CA LYS A 220 30.08 24.00 -9.30
C LYS A 220 30.56 25.25 -8.54
N THR A 221 29.91 25.65 -7.45
CA THR A 221 30.34 26.76 -6.62
C THR A 221 31.39 26.27 -5.66
N GLN A 222 32.62 26.76 -5.85
CA GLN A 222 33.71 26.91 -4.88
C GLN A 222 35.04 26.23 -5.27
N ASN A 223 35.51 26.42 -6.51
CA ASN A 223 36.95 26.30 -6.78
C ASN A 223 37.56 27.43 -7.63
N ASP A 224 36.77 28.40 -8.11
CA ASP A 224 37.29 29.55 -8.88
C ASP A 224 37.64 30.79 -8.04
N GLN A 225 37.51 30.75 -6.70
CA GLN A 225 37.89 31.88 -5.83
C GLN A 225 39.30 31.78 -5.21
N ALA A 226 40.07 30.72 -5.53
CA ALA A 226 41.44 30.56 -5.01
C ALA A 226 42.55 31.05 -5.98
N ALA A 227 42.21 31.60 -7.16
CA ALA A 227 43.19 32.04 -8.16
C ALA A 227 43.39 33.57 -8.23
N SER A 228 43.02 34.32 -7.20
CA SER A 228 43.31 35.76 -7.11
C SER A 228 43.75 36.14 -5.70
N THR A 229 44.97 35.75 -5.34
CA THR A 229 45.78 36.48 -4.35
C THR A 229 47.25 36.29 -4.66
#